data_AF-A0A7U9RH26-F1
#
_entry.id   AF-A0A7U9RH26-F1
#
_cell.length_a   1.000
_cell.length_b   1.000
_cell.length_c   1.000
_cell.angle_alpha   90.00
_cell.angle_beta   90.00
_cell.angle_gamma   90.00
#
_symmetry.space_group_name_H-M   'P 1'
#
loop_
_entity.id
_entity.type
_entity.pdbx_description
1 polymer ?
#
loop_
_entity_poly.entity_id
_entity_poly.type
_entity_poly.pdbx_seq_one_letter_code
_entity_poly.pdbx_strand_id
1 'polypeptide(L)'
;MANRRMFSLDVVNTDNFLDMPSSAQCLYFHLGMRADDDGFVSSPKRIVKITNSSSDDMKILVSKGYVIPFENGIIVICHWKQNNSIRTDRYKETRFLREKGMLCSNNGKYELFPTGIPSDIPVGNPDKVSIGKYSIDKYSINTICPEPEQPAPDLSGILLPLIDGTDYDVPLPRIEKWSGAYPAVDIKQELYKMAAWLESNPVRRKTRRGIDRFINNWLSREQDRGGMYKCCSANYLHLDSSH
;
A
#
# COMPACT_ATOMS: atom_id res chain seq x y z
N MET A 1 21.44 6.12 -11.72
CA MET A 1 21.35 5.52 -10.37
C MET A 1 21.53 4.01 -10.49
N ALA A 2 22.29 3.39 -9.60
CA ALA A 2 22.43 1.94 -9.59
C ALA A 2 21.14 1.31 -9.04
N ASN A 3 20.55 0.37 -9.79
CA ASN A 3 19.38 -0.37 -9.34
C ASN A 3 19.85 -1.50 -8.40
N ARG A 4 19.49 -1.40 -7.12
CA ARG A 4 19.73 -2.48 -6.15
C ARG A 4 18.52 -3.42 -6.14
N ARG A 5 18.77 -4.72 -6.24
CA ARG A 5 17.76 -5.77 -6.15
C ARG A 5 18.08 -6.62 -4.92
N MET A 6 17.07 -6.82 -4.07
CA MET A 6 17.15 -7.67 -2.88
C MET A 6 16.35 -8.95 -3.12
N PHE A 7 16.70 -10.03 -2.42
CA PHE A 7 15.98 -11.30 -2.42
C PHE A 7 15.64 -11.65 -0.97
N SER A 8 14.39 -12.04 -0.70
CA SER A 8 13.98 -12.48 0.63
C SER A 8 14.44 -13.91 0.88
N LEU A 9 15.04 -14.16 2.04
CA LEU A 9 15.40 -15.50 2.50
C LEU A 9 14.16 -16.40 2.63
N ASP A 10 12.99 -15.83 2.92
CA ASP A 10 11.72 -16.56 3.00
C ASP A 10 11.29 -17.18 1.66
N VAL A 11 11.88 -16.73 0.55
CA VAL A 11 11.63 -17.27 -0.79
C VAL A 11 12.75 -18.22 -1.19
N VAL A 12 14.01 -17.81 -1.00
CA VAL A 12 15.18 -18.54 -1.52
C VAL A 12 15.67 -19.66 -0.63
N ASN A 13 15.34 -19.67 0.67
CA ASN A 13 15.67 -20.77 1.58
C ASN A 13 14.52 -21.78 1.73
N THR A 14 13.51 -21.73 0.86
CA THR A 14 12.43 -22.73 0.87
C THR A 14 12.92 -24.04 0.30
N ASP A 15 12.44 -25.17 0.83
CA ASP A 15 12.78 -26.51 0.30
C ASP A 15 12.44 -26.61 -1.19
N ASN A 16 11.29 -26.05 -1.59
CA ASN A 16 10.88 -25.97 -3.00
C ASN A 16 11.90 -25.26 -3.90
N PHE A 17 12.63 -24.28 -3.38
CA PHE A 17 13.68 -23.57 -4.11
C PHE A 17 14.99 -24.35 -4.12
N LEU A 18 15.38 -24.88 -2.95
CA LEU A 18 16.63 -25.61 -2.77
C LEU A 18 16.63 -26.96 -3.51
N ASP A 19 15.46 -27.57 -3.71
CA ASP A 19 15.27 -28.78 -4.50
C ASP A 19 15.52 -28.57 -6.02
N MET A 20 15.55 -27.32 -6.50
CA MET A 20 15.79 -27.03 -7.91
C MET A 20 17.29 -27.17 -8.27
N PRO A 21 17.63 -27.48 -9.53
CA PRO A 21 19.02 -27.48 -9.99
C PRO A 21 19.70 -26.12 -9.78
N SER A 22 21.00 -26.13 -9.47
CA SER A 22 21.78 -24.90 -9.27
C SER A 22 21.76 -23.96 -10.49
N SER A 23 21.65 -24.51 -11.69
CA SER A 23 21.44 -23.76 -12.94
C SER A 23 20.13 -22.96 -12.95
N ALA A 24 19.04 -23.55 -12.47
CA ALA A 24 17.73 -22.91 -12.35
C ALA A 24 17.71 -21.87 -11.23
N GLN A 25 18.33 -22.17 -10.08
CA GLN A 25 18.50 -21.20 -8.99
C GLN A 25 19.30 -19.97 -9.46
N CYS A 26 20.41 -20.19 -10.16
CA CYS A 26 21.24 -19.13 -10.75
C CYS A 26 20.42 -18.28 -11.74
N LEU A 27 19.67 -18.93 -12.64
CA LEU A 27 18.81 -18.25 -13.60
C LEU A 27 17.80 -17.33 -12.89
N TYR A 28 17.16 -17.81 -11.81
CA TYR A 28 16.22 -17.01 -11.03
C TYR A 28 16.84 -15.72 -10.48
N PHE A 29 18.04 -15.79 -9.90
CA PHE A 29 18.75 -14.60 -9.43
C PHE A 29 19.07 -13.62 -10.56
N HIS A 30 19.57 -14.13 -11.69
CA HIS A 30 19.90 -13.31 -12.85
C HIS A 30 18.69 -12.65 -13.52
N LEU A 31 17.53 -13.31 -13.48
CA LEU A 31 16.24 -12.73 -13.86
C LEU A 31 15.89 -11.58 -12.94
N GLY A 32 15.97 -11.77 -11.62
CA GLY A 32 15.66 -10.73 -10.65
C GLY A 32 16.56 -9.50 -10.75
N MET A 33 17.85 -9.69 -11.08
CA MET A 33 18.79 -8.59 -11.32
C MET A 33 18.41 -7.71 -12.52
N ARG A 34 17.75 -8.29 -13.53
CA ARG A 34 17.46 -7.64 -14.83
C ARG A 34 15.97 -7.29 -15.02
N ALA A 35 15.13 -7.65 -14.07
CA ALA A 35 13.72 -7.30 -14.09
C ALA A 35 13.50 -5.81 -13.84
N ASP A 36 12.37 -5.29 -14.29
CA ASP A 36 11.86 -3.94 -14.02
C ASP A 36 11.30 -3.84 -12.59
N ASP A 37 10.88 -2.64 -12.15
CA ASP A 37 10.39 -2.41 -10.78
C ASP A 37 9.07 -3.13 -10.44
N ASP A 38 8.37 -3.64 -11.45
CA ASP A 38 7.20 -4.53 -11.28
C ASP A 38 7.54 -6.02 -11.34
N GLY A 39 8.80 -6.40 -11.61
CA GLY A 39 9.25 -7.78 -11.72
C GLY A 39 9.16 -8.39 -13.13
N PHE A 40 8.92 -7.55 -14.14
CA PHE A 40 8.83 -7.96 -15.53
C PHE A 40 10.20 -8.04 -16.20
N VAL A 41 10.38 -9.04 -17.07
CA VAL A 41 11.60 -9.27 -17.84
C VAL A 41 11.23 -9.35 -19.33
N SER A 42 11.72 -8.39 -20.10
CA SER A 42 11.43 -8.26 -21.53
C SER A 42 12.17 -9.27 -22.42
N SER A 43 13.30 -9.82 -21.96
CA SER A 43 14.18 -10.66 -22.78
C SER A 43 14.70 -11.89 -22.02
N PRO A 44 13.81 -12.84 -21.64
CA PRO A 44 14.19 -14.03 -20.86
C PRO A 44 15.21 -14.89 -21.57
N LYS A 45 15.06 -15.12 -22.89
CA LYS A 45 15.99 -15.91 -23.72
C LYS A 45 17.41 -15.35 -23.71
N ARG A 46 17.56 -14.02 -23.65
CA ARG A 46 18.87 -13.36 -23.56
C ARG A 46 19.53 -13.66 -22.22
N ILE A 47 18.76 -13.67 -21.14
CA ILE A 47 19.28 -13.92 -19.79
C ILE A 47 19.73 -15.37 -19.66
N VAL A 48 18.92 -16.32 -20.15
CA VAL A 48 19.29 -17.75 -20.22
C VAL A 48 20.63 -17.95 -20.93
N LYS A 49 20.85 -17.25 -22.06
CA LYS A 49 22.14 -17.30 -22.77
C LYS A 49 23.29 -16.69 -21.97
N ILE A 50 23.07 -15.59 -21.26
CA ILE A 50 24.10 -14.94 -20.43
C ILE A 50 24.49 -15.81 -19.24
N THR A 51 23.54 -16.54 -18.65
CA THR A 51 23.78 -17.42 -17.50
C THR A 51 24.27 -18.81 -17.90
N ASN A 52 24.36 -19.09 -19.20
CA ASN A 52 24.63 -20.42 -19.72
C ASN A 52 23.66 -21.49 -19.15
N SER A 53 22.42 -21.10 -18.90
CA SER A 53 21.36 -21.99 -18.41
C SER A 53 20.66 -22.67 -19.59
N SER A 54 20.04 -23.82 -19.34
CA SER A 54 19.22 -24.51 -20.34
C SER A 54 17.83 -23.87 -20.46
N SER A 55 17.16 -24.08 -21.59
CA SER A 55 15.73 -23.79 -21.71
C SER A 55 14.88 -24.61 -20.73
N ASP A 56 15.38 -25.75 -20.28
CA ASP A 56 14.66 -26.60 -19.31
C ASP A 56 14.66 -25.99 -17.91
N ASP A 57 15.71 -25.26 -17.53
CA ASP A 57 15.74 -24.50 -16.27
C ASP A 57 14.59 -23.48 -16.21
N MET A 58 14.29 -22.84 -17.35
CA MET A 58 13.15 -21.95 -17.45
C MET A 58 11.82 -22.69 -17.25
N LYS A 59 11.66 -23.88 -17.83
CA LYS A 59 10.45 -24.70 -17.63
C LYS A 59 10.29 -25.12 -16.18
N ILE A 60 11.39 -25.44 -15.48
CA ILE A 60 11.37 -25.78 -14.06
C ILE A 60 10.85 -24.58 -13.24
N LEU A 61 11.36 -23.37 -13.50
CA LEU A 61 10.91 -22.16 -12.82
C LEU A 61 9.43 -21.85 -13.05
N VAL A 62 8.93 -22.12 -14.25
CA VAL A 62 7.51 -21.99 -14.60
C VAL A 62 6.67 -23.05 -13.88
N SER A 63 7.08 -24.32 -13.94
CA SER A 63 6.39 -25.45 -13.32
C SER A 63 6.27 -25.29 -11.80
N LYS A 64 7.33 -24.81 -11.14
CA LYS A 64 7.36 -24.53 -9.71
C LYS A 64 6.68 -23.20 -9.32
N GLY A 65 6.21 -22.40 -10.30
CA GLY A 65 5.50 -21.15 -10.05
C GLY A 65 6.38 -20.00 -9.53
N TYR A 66 7.68 -19.99 -9.84
CA TYR A 66 8.57 -18.86 -9.55
C TYR A 66 8.48 -17.78 -10.64
N VAL A 67 8.12 -18.17 -11.86
CA VAL A 67 8.01 -17.32 -13.04
C VAL A 67 6.71 -17.60 -13.78
N ILE A 68 6.00 -16.56 -14.21
CA ILE A 68 4.83 -16.68 -15.10
C ILE A 68 5.23 -16.17 -16.49
N PRO A 69 5.12 -17.01 -17.53
CA PRO A 69 5.33 -16.59 -18.91
C PRO A 69 4.06 -16.00 -19.54
N PHE A 70 4.25 -15.03 -20.43
CA PHE A 70 3.18 -14.44 -21.25
C PHE A 70 3.37 -14.77 -22.73
N GLU A 71 2.29 -14.67 -23.51
CA GLU A 71 2.26 -14.95 -24.96
C GLU A 71 3.25 -14.09 -25.76
N ASN A 72 3.48 -12.86 -25.30
CA ASN A 72 4.40 -11.90 -25.92
C ASN A 72 5.90 -12.24 -25.72
N GLY A 73 6.22 -13.37 -25.08
CA GLY A 73 7.59 -13.79 -24.78
C GLY A 73 8.25 -13.05 -23.62
N ILE A 74 7.45 -12.28 -22.86
CA ILE A 74 7.81 -11.61 -21.62
C ILE A 74 7.51 -12.56 -20.46
N ILE A 75 8.24 -12.42 -19.37
CA ILE A 75 7.96 -13.15 -18.13
C ILE A 75 7.86 -12.20 -16.94
N VAL A 76 7.15 -12.61 -15.90
CA VAL A 76 7.12 -11.92 -14.60
C VAL A 76 7.60 -12.85 -13.49
N ILE A 77 8.34 -12.29 -12.54
CA ILE A 77 8.80 -12.99 -11.34
C ILE A 77 7.69 -12.94 -10.29
N CYS A 78 7.20 -14.10 -9.84
CA CYS A 78 6.02 -14.18 -8.99
C CYS A 78 6.24 -13.51 -7.62
N HIS A 79 7.38 -13.77 -7.00
CA HIS A 79 7.71 -13.30 -5.64
C HIS A 79 8.37 -11.90 -5.65
N TRP A 80 8.16 -11.10 -6.70
CA TRP A 80 8.87 -9.83 -6.83
C TRP A 80 8.58 -8.84 -5.71
N LYS A 81 7.31 -8.66 -5.32
CA LYS A 81 6.94 -7.70 -4.26
C LYS A 81 7.40 -8.15 -2.87
N GLN A 82 7.57 -9.46 -2.66
CA GLN A 82 8.17 -10.01 -1.43
C GLN A 82 9.67 -9.73 -1.39
N ASN A 83 10.35 -9.81 -2.53
CA ASN A 83 11.78 -9.56 -2.65
C ASN A 83 12.13 -8.07 -2.66
N ASN A 84 11.26 -7.24 -3.25
CA ASN A 84 11.55 -5.85 -3.55
C ASN A 84 10.37 -4.94 -3.20
N SER A 85 10.53 -4.17 -2.12
CA SER A 85 9.62 -3.09 -1.76
C SER A 85 10.27 -1.75 -2.10
N ILE A 86 9.71 -1.06 -3.09
CA ILE A 86 10.23 0.22 -3.61
C ILE A 86 9.37 1.36 -3.09
N ARG A 87 10.00 2.44 -2.61
CA ARG A 87 9.28 3.66 -2.25
C ARG A 87 8.62 4.28 -3.48
N THR A 88 7.41 4.79 -3.31
CA THR A 88 6.57 5.34 -4.38
C THR A 88 7.23 6.47 -5.18
N ASP A 89 8.10 7.25 -4.55
CA ASP A 89 8.81 8.37 -5.18
C ASP A 89 9.89 7.94 -6.18
N ARG A 90 10.41 6.71 -6.05
CA ARG A 90 11.45 6.15 -6.92
C ARG A 90 10.93 5.10 -7.89
N TYR A 91 9.66 4.72 -7.75
CA TYR A 91 9.05 3.65 -8.51
C TYR A 91 8.83 4.05 -9.97
N LYS A 92 9.24 3.18 -10.89
CA LYS A 92 8.94 3.31 -12.31
C LYS A 92 8.05 2.16 -12.78
N GLU A 93 6.85 2.49 -13.22
CA GLU A 93 5.91 1.50 -13.74
C GLU A 93 6.46 0.77 -14.98
N THR A 94 6.13 -0.52 -15.10
CA THR A 94 6.47 -1.32 -16.27
C THR A 94 5.79 -0.81 -17.54
N ARG A 95 6.43 -1.08 -18.68
CA ARG A 95 5.87 -0.81 -20.00
C ARG A 95 4.74 -1.79 -20.38
N PHE A 96 4.66 -2.92 -19.68
CA PHE A 96 3.75 -4.03 -19.94
C PHE A 96 2.45 -3.91 -19.14
N LEU A 97 1.70 -2.84 -19.39
CA LEU A 97 0.47 -2.53 -18.64
C LEU A 97 -0.64 -3.56 -18.85
N ARG A 98 -0.71 -4.19 -20.04
CA ARG A 98 -1.74 -5.20 -20.35
C ARG A 98 -1.52 -6.46 -19.53
N GLU A 99 -0.30 -6.96 -19.54
CA GLU A 99 0.15 -8.14 -18.81
C GLU A 99 0.03 -7.91 -17.30
N LYS A 100 0.38 -6.73 -16.81
CA LYS A 100 0.16 -6.34 -15.41
C LYS A 100 -1.32 -6.36 -15.02
N GLY A 101 -2.21 -5.97 -15.92
CA GLY A 101 -3.66 -6.07 -15.71
C GLY A 101 -4.19 -7.51 -15.63
N MET A 102 -3.44 -8.49 -16.13
CA MET A 102 -3.76 -9.93 -16.06
C MET A 102 -3.25 -10.59 -14.76
N LEU A 103 -2.54 -9.86 -13.91
CA LEU A 103 -2.02 -10.36 -12.64
C LEU A 103 -2.84 -9.84 -11.46
N CYS A 104 -3.19 -10.73 -10.54
CA CYS A 104 -3.56 -10.38 -9.19
C CYS A 104 -2.36 -10.55 -8.25
N SER A 105 -2.35 -9.78 -7.16
CA SER A 105 -1.26 -9.78 -6.19
C SER A 105 -1.80 -10.25 -4.86
N ASN A 106 -1.62 -11.54 -4.54
CA ASN A 106 -2.04 -12.15 -3.28
C ASN A 106 -0.82 -12.31 -2.35
N ASN A 107 -0.84 -11.71 -1.16
CA ASN A 107 0.27 -11.77 -0.19
C ASN A 107 1.67 -11.45 -0.79
N GLY A 108 1.74 -10.52 -1.74
CA GLY A 108 2.99 -10.14 -2.41
C GLY A 108 3.50 -11.13 -3.49
N LYS A 109 2.75 -12.21 -3.75
CA LYS A 109 2.97 -13.11 -4.88
C LYS A 109 2.04 -12.74 -6.04
N TYR A 110 2.56 -12.73 -7.25
CA TYR A 110 1.74 -12.58 -8.46
C TYR A 110 1.10 -13.92 -8.84
N GLU A 111 -0.18 -13.85 -9.17
CA GLU A 111 -0.98 -14.94 -9.70
C GLU A 111 -1.74 -14.43 -10.93
N LEU A 112 -2.00 -15.30 -11.91
CA LEU A 112 -2.84 -14.93 -13.06
C LEU A 112 -4.29 -14.83 -12.61
N PHE A 113 -5.06 -13.89 -13.17
CA PHE A 113 -6.49 -13.88 -12.96
C PHE A 113 -7.09 -15.21 -13.42
N PRO A 114 -7.94 -15.85 -12.59
CA PRO A 114 -8.60 -17.09 -12.98
C PRO A 114 -9.64 -16.82 -14.08
N THR A 115 -9.21 -16.83 -15.34
CA THR A 115 -10.09 -17.10 -16.48
C THR A 115 -10.27 -18.61 -16.56
N GLY A 116 -11.43 -19.10 -16.10
CA GLY A 116 -11.60 -20.45 -15.60
C GLY A 116 -11.59 -21.59 -16.62
N ILE A 117 -11.10 -22.74 -16.14
CA ILE A 117 -11.79 -24.05 -16.15
C ILE A 117 -11.45 -24.70 -14.79
N PRO A 118 -12.42 -25.11 -13.96
CA PRO A 118 -12.18 -25.92 -12.77
C PRO A 118 -12.33 -27.41 -13.10
N SER A 119 -11.34 -28.21 -12.74
CA SER A 119 -11.40 -29.69 -12.69
C SER A 119 -10.43 -30.10 -11.58
N ASP A 120 -10.78 -30.70 -10.44
CA ASP A 120 -11.99 -31.37 -9.96
C ASP A 120 -12.13 -31.14 -8.43
N ILE A 121 -13.37 -31.18 -7.92
CA ILE A 121 -13.82 -30.84 -6.55
C ILE A 121 -14.08 -32.14 -5.75
N PRO A 122 -13.99 -32.22 -4.39
CA PRO A 122 -15.14 -31.89 -3.48
C PRO A 122 -14.65 -31.29 -2.11
N VAL A 123 -15.30 -30.44 -1.31
CA VAL A 123 -16.69 -30.26 -0.83
C VAL A 123 -16.80 -28.87 -0.16
N GLY A 124 -17.94 -28.16 -0.30
CA GLY A 124 -18.42 -27.18 0.70
C GLY A 124 -18.75 -25.76 0.23
N ASN A 125 -19.83 -25.59 -0.53
CA ASN A 125 -20.50 -24.32 -0.90
C ASN A 125 -21.11 -23.56 0.31
N PRO A 126 -21.70 -22.35 0.16
CA PRO A 126 -21.44 -21.21 -0.75
C PRO A 126 -21.34 -19.87 0.07
N ASP A 127 -20.80 -18.75 -0.44
CA ASP A 127 -21.64 -17.68 -1.00
C ASP A 127 -20.81 -16.65 -1.80
N LYS A 128 -20.93 -16.79 -3.13
CA LYS A 128 -21.21 -15.78 -4.19
C LYS A 128 -20.52 -14.40 -4.11
N VAL A 129 -19.53 -14.10 -4.99
CA VAL A 129 -19.64 -13.61 -6.41
C VAL A 129 -20.05 -12.12 -6.46
N SER A 130 -19.56 -11.19 -7.30
CA SER A 130 -18.43 -11.02 -8.23
C SER A 130 -18.65 -9.65 -8.93
N ILE A 131 -17.55 -8.93 -9.24
CA ILE A 131 -17.31 -8.03 -10.39
C ILE A 131 -18.26 -6.84 -10.69
N GLY A 132 -17.67 -5.66 -10.91
CA GLY A 132 -17.87 -4.94 -12.18
C GLY A 132 -18.51 -3.54 -12.13
N LYS A 133 -17.73 -2.55 -12.58
CA LYS A 133 -18.06 -1.13 -12.78
C LYS A 133 -19.14 -0.88 -13.85
N TYR A 134 -20.11 0.00 -13.57
CA TYR A 134 -20.58 1.08 -14.46
C TYR A 134 -21.44 2.09 -13.67
N SER A 135 -21.24 3.39 -13.92
CA SER A 135 -22.09 4.48 -13.43
C SER A 135 -23.34 4.60 -14.29
N ILE A 136 -24.48 4.97 -13.70
CA ILE A 136 -25.46 6.01 -14.13
C ILE A 136 -26.72 5.90 -13.26
N ASP A 137 -26.97 6.97 -12.51
CA ASP A 137 -28.23 7.62 -12.13
C ASP A 137 -29.52 6.87 -11.75
N LYS A 138 -29.98 7.27 -10.54
CA LYS A 138 -31.35 7.59 -10.09
C LYS A 138 -32.30 6.48 -9.63
N TYR A 139 -33.01 6.90 -8.58
CA TYR A 139 -34.22 6.38 -7.94
C TYR A 139 -34.05 5.49 -6.70
N SER A 140 -34.38 6.13 -5.59
CA SER A 140 -34.51 5.70 -4.21
C SER A 140 -35.50 4.55 -4.05
N ILE A 141 -35.15 3.53 -3.25
CA ILE A 141 -36.10 2.85 -2.34
C ILE A 141 -35.34 2.47 -1.07
N ASN A 142 -35.81 3.02 0.04
CA ASN A 142 -35.43 2.73 1.42
C ASN A 142 -35.61 1.25 1.74
N THR A 143 -34.64 0.61 2.40
CA THR A 143 -34.93 -0.44 3.39
C THR A 143 -33.84 -0.42 4.47
N ILE A 144 -34.34 -0.29 5.69
CA ILE A 144 -33.70 0.01 6.97
C ILE A 144 -32.94 -1.20 7.52
N CYS A 145 -31.76 -0.96 8.12
CA CYS A 145 -31.14 -1.82 9.13
C CYS A 145 -30.56 -0.92 10.24
N PRO A 146 -30.69 -1.28 11.53
CA PRO A 146 -30.75 -0.33 12.64
C PRO A 146 -29.38 0.29 12.92
N GLU A 147 -29.35 1.59 12.73
CA GLU A 147 -28.32 2.52 13.18
C GLU A 147 -28.36 2.60 14.71
N PRO A 148 -27.26 2.37 15.44
CA PRO A 148 -27.14 2.91 16.78
C PRO A 148 -27.06 4.43 16.60
N GLU A 149 -28.12 5.14 16.99
CA GLU A 149 -28.21 6.59 17.00
C GLU A 149 -26.90 7.17 17.56
N GLN A 150 -26.09 7.74 16.68
CA GLN A 150 -25.03 8.66 17.08
C GLN A 150 -25.56 10.06 16.72
N PRO A 151 -25.57 11.00 17.68
CA PRO A 151 -26.13 12.32 17.49
C PRO A 151 -25.45 13.03 16.32
N ALA A 152 -26.20 13.94 15.68
CA ALA A 152 -25.80 14.74 14.53
C ALA A 152 -24.32 15.17 14.63
N PRO A 153 -23.54 15.10 13.53
CA PRO A 153 -22.14 15.49 13.58
C PRO A 153 -22.07 17.00 13.83
N ASP A 154 -21.82 17.38 15.08
CA ASP A 154 -21.46 18.75 15.41
C ASP A 154 -20.21 19.09 14.60
N LEU A 155 -20.40 19.99 13.64
CA LEU A 155 -19.41 20.46 12.69
C LEU A 155 -18.44 21.41 13.39
N SER A 156 -17.14 21.24 13.21
CA SER A 156 -16.14 22.04 13.92
C SER A 156 -15.84 23.38 13.24
N GLY A 157 -16.23 23.52 11.97
CA GLY A 157 -15.92 24.70 11.14
C GLY A 157 -14.47 24.76 10.65
N ILE A 158 -13.66 23.72 10.91
CA ILE A 158 -12.29 23.62 10.40
C ILE A 158 -12.30 22.86 9.08
N LEU A 159 -12.22 23.60 7.99
CA LEU A 159 -12.27 23.10 6.62
C LEU A 159 -10.87 22.75 6.12
N LEU A 160 -10.66 21.48 5.77
CA LEU A 160 -9.43 21.02 5.13
C LEU A 160 -9.67 20.82 3.63
N PRO A 161 -8.98 21.56 2.74
CA PRO A 161 -9.23 21.47 1.31
C PRO A 161 -8.68 20.16 0.72
N LEU A 162 -9.52 19.47 -0.05
CA LEU A 162 -9.21 18.20 -0.68
C LEU A 162 -8.72 18.38 -2.11
N ILE A 163 -8.20 17.29 -2.67
CA ILE A 163 -7.76 17.22 -4.07
C ILE A 163 -8.93 17.30 -5.07
N ASP A 164 -10.13 16.95 -4.65
CA ASP A 164 -11.35 17.03 -5.47
C ASP A 164 -11.97 18.45 -5.46
N GLY A 165 -11.36 19.39 -4.73
CA GLY A 165 -11.86 20.76 -4.58
C GLY A 165 -12.99 20.90 -3.56
N THR A 166 -13.40 19.80 -2.90
CA THR A 166 -14.32 19.86 -1.76
C THR A 166 -13.55 20.13 -0.47
N ASP A 167 -14.25 20.60 0.55
CA ASP A 167 -13.69 20.76 1.88
C ASP A 167 -14.14 19.61 2.79
N TYR A 168 -13.23 19.15 3.64
CA TYR A 168 -13.53 18.18 4.68
C TYR A 168 -13.65 18.92 6.00
N ASP A 169 -14.86 18.91 6.54
CA ASP A 169 -15.11 19.36 7.90
C ASP A 169 -14.73 18.25 8.88
N VAL A 170 -13.91 18.60 9.85
CA VAL A 170 -13.50 17.69 10.91
C VAL A 170 -14.64 17.60 11.94
N PRO A 171 -15.26 16.43 12.18
CA PRO A 171 -16.33 16.33 13.18
C PRO A 171 -15.80 16.53 14.61
N LEU A 172 -16.54 17.26 15.47
CA LEU A 172 -16.20 17.44 16.89
C LEU A 172 -15.92 16.14 17.67
N PRO A 173 -16.70 15.04 17.55
CA PRO A 173 -16.41 13.80 18.27
C PRO A 173 -15.05 13.20 17.89
N ARG A 174 -14.56 13.54 16.70
CA ARG A 174 -13.24 13.11 16.23
C ARG A 174 -12.11 13.90 16.88
N ILE A 175 -12.35 15.19 17.11
CA ILE A 175 -11.43 16.07 17.85
C ILE A 175 -11.31 15.61 19.30
N GLU A 176 -12.41 15.22 19.95
CA GLU A 176 -12.38 14.67 21.31
C GLU A 176 -11.59 13.37 21.38
N LYS A 177 -11.79 12.46 20.42
CA LYS A 177 -11.01 11.22 20.32
C LYS A 177 -9.51 11.50 20.17
N TRP A 178 -9.13 12.48 19.35
CA TRP A 178 -7.74 12.90 19.23
C TRP A 178 -7.22 13.60 20.48
N SER A 179 -8.07 14.32 21.21
CA SER A 179 -7.70 14.97 22.48
C SER A 179 -7.30 13.97 23.54
N GLY A 180 -7.98 12.82 23.61
CA GLY A 180 -7.55 11.71 24.47
C GLY A 180 -6.26 11.04 24.00
N ALA A 181 -6.06 10.88 22.69
CA ALA A 181 -4.89 10.21 22.13
C ALA A 181 -3.61 11.06 22.17
N TYR A 182 -3.75 12.38 22.03
CA TYR A 182 -2.64 13.32 21.92
C TYR A 182 -2.72 14.46 22.97
N PRO A 183 -2.58 14.16 24.28
CA PRO A 183 -2.79 15.14 25.34
C PRO A 183 -1.73 16.24 25.40
N ALA A 184 -0.60 16.07 24.71
CA ALA A 184 0.50 17.05 24.68
C ALA A 184 0.39 18.07 23.54
N VAL A 185 -0.64 17.96 22.68
CA VAL A 185 -0.76 18.73 21.43
C VAL A 185 -2.06 19.56 21.44
N ASP A 186 -1.97 20.83 21.07
CA ASP A 186 -3.16 21.65 20.80
C ASP A 186 -3.76 21.30 19.43
N ILE A 187 -4.74 20.41 19.44
CA ILE A 187 -5.33 19.84 18.22
C ILE A 187 -5.99 20.91 17.35
N LYS A 188 -6.67 21.90 17.94
CA LYS A 188 -7.35 22.94 17.14
C LYS A 188 -6.32 23.76 16.38
N GLN A 189 -5.25 24.18 17.07
CA GLN A 189 -4.17 24.93 16.43
C GLN A 189 -3.48 24.11 15.34
N GLU A 190 -3.22 22.82 15.58
CA GLU A 190 -2.60 21.94 14.59
C GLU A 190 -3.49 21.71 13.37
N LEU A 191 -4.80 21.60 13.53
CA LEU A 191 -5.73 21.48 12.39
C LEU A 191 -5.71 22.75 11.51
N TYR A 192 -5.58 23.95 12.10
CA TYR A 192 -5.39 25.18 11.31
C TYR A 192 -4.05 25.21 10.57
N LYS A 193 -2.97 24.74 11.20
CA LYS A 193 -1.66 24.60 10.53
C LYS A 193 -1.73 23.60 9.36
N MET A 194 -2.47 22.50 9.53
CA MET A 194 -2.74 21.53 8.47
C MET A 194 -3.51 22.17 7.30
N ALA A 195 -4.53 23.00 7.58
CA ALA A 195 -5.28 23.72 6.55
C ALA A 195 -4.36 24.63 5.71
N ALA A 196 -3.57 25.48 6.37
CA ALA A 196 -2.60 26.38 5.71
C ALA A 196 -1.55 25.61 4.89
N TRP A 197 -1.14 24.43 5.37
CA TRP A 197 -0.22 23.56 4.62
C TRP A 197 -0.86 23.00 3.34
N LEU A 198 -2.14 22.62 3.38
CA LEU A 198 -2.88 22.11 2.21
C LEU A 198 -3.21 23.22 1.20
N GLU A 199 -3.41 24.45 1.67
CA GLU A 199 -3.55 25.63 0.80
C GLU A 199 -2.26 25.91 0.03
N SER A 200 -1.12 25.92 0.73
CA SER A 200 0.20 26.15 0.13
C SER A 200 0.71 24.99 -0.74
N ASN A 201 0.15 23.78 -0.60
CA ASN A 201 0.58 22.58 -1.32
C ASN A 201 -0.58 21.91 -2.11
N PRO A 202 -1.10 22.53 -3.18
CA PRO A 202 -2.29 22.06 -3.89
C PRO A 202 -2.14 20.65 -4.49
N VAL A 203 -0.95 20.33 -5.03
CA VAL A 203 -0.66 18.99 -5.61
C VAL A 203 -0.56 17.90 -4.53
N ARG A 204 -0.38 18.27 -3.25
CA ARG A 204 -0.21 17.34 -2.12
C ARG A 204 -1.47 17.17 -1.28
N ARG A 205 -2.59 17.80 -1.68
CA ARG A 205 -3.88 17.65 -1.02
C ARG A 205 -4.31 16.19 -0.97
N LYS A 206 -5.08 15.84 0.06
CA LYS A 206 -5.49 14.45 0.30
C LYS A 206 -6.84 14.16 -0.32
N THR A 207 -7.08 12.88 -0.57
CA THR A 207 -8.42 12.36 -0.87
C THR A 207 -9.21 12.21 0.42
N ARG A 208 -10.54 12.14 0.33
CA ARG A 208 -11.43 11.98 1.50
C ARG A 208 -11.10 10.75 2.35
N ARG A 209 -10.62 9.67 1.71
CA ARG A 209 -10.16 8.46 2.40
C ARG A 209 -8.79 8.60 3.06
N GLY A 210 -7.96 9.52 2.59
CA GLY A 210 -6.58 9.69 3.04
C GLY A 210 -6.38 10.80 4.07
N ILE A 211 -7.35 11.70 4.26
CA ILE A 211 -7.23 12.85 5.16
C ILE A 211 -7.09 12.43 6.62
N ASP A 212 -7.80 11.39 7.05
CA ASP A 212 -7.73 10.89 8.43
C ASP A 212 -6.34 10.35 8.78
N ARG A 213 -5.71 9.62 7.85
CA ARG A 213 -4.34 9.14 8.01
C ARG A 213 -3.33 10.30 8.04
N PHE A 214 -3.59 11.35 7.27
CA PHE A 214 -2.77 12.56 7.28
C PHE A 214 -2.83 13.27 8.64
N ILE A 215 -4.03 13.47 9.20
CA ILE A 215 -4.22 14.11 10.50
C ILE A 215 -3.55 13.29 11.61
N ASN A 216 -3.80 11.98 11.69
CA ASN A 216 -3.18 11.11 12.69
C ASN A 216 -1.64 11.16 12.63
N ASN A 217 -1.06 11.08 11.43
CA ASN A 217 0.39 11.13 11.26
C ASN A 217 0.98 12.50 11.61
N TRP A 218 0.24 13.59 11.39
CA TRP A 218 0.66 14.94 11.75
C TRP A 218 0.65 15.11 13.27
N LEU A 219 -0.45 14.76 13.94
CA LEU A 219 -0.60 14.88 15.39
C LEU A 219 0.39 13.97 16.13
N SER A 220 0.63 12.75 15.66
CA SER A 220 1.64 11.86 16.23
C SER A 220 3.04 12.48 16.20
N ARG A 221 3.42 13.07 15.06
CA ARG A 221 4.73 13.72 14.92
C ARG A 221 4.85 14.96 15.81
N GLU A 222 3.79 15.72 15.95
CA GLU A 222 3.79 16.91 16.81
C GLU A 222 3.85 16.53 18.29
N GLN A 223 3.22 15.42 18.69
CA GLN A 223 3.38 14.87 20.05
C GLN A 223 4.83 14.44 20.32
N ASP A 224 5.45 13.72 19.38
CA ASP A 224 6.84 13.27 19.51
C ASP A 224 7.82 14.46 19.56
N ARG A 225 7.46 15.57 18.90
CA ARG A 225 8.21 16.83 18.90
C ARG A 225 7.97 17.66 20.18
N GLY A 226 6.75 17.63 20.71
CA GLY A 226 6.32 18.27 21.96
C GLY A 226 6.89 17.63 23.22
N GLY A 227 7.34 16.37 23.16
CA GLY A 227 8.10 15.70 24.22
C GLY A 227 9.42 16.41 24.58
N MET A 228 9.91 17.29 23.71
CA MET A 228 11.15 18.05 23.93
C MET A 228 10.94 19.40 24.63
N TYR A 229 9.69 19.87 24.78
CA TYR A 229 9.38 21.16 25.41
C TYR A 229 8.89 21.08 26.86
N LYS A 230 8.64 19.88 27.41
CA LYS A 230 8.28 19.71 28.85
C LYS A 230 9.47 19.62 29.80
N CYS A 231 10.53 20.40 29.56
CA CYS A 231 11.57 20.66 30.58
C CYS A 231 11.72 22.14 30.95
N CYS A 232 10.92 23.06 30.36
CA CYS A 232 11.06 24.49 30.66
C CYS A 232 9.70 25.18 30.73
N SER A 233 8.93 24.91 31.77
CA SER A 233 7.84 25.79 32.25
C SER A 233 7.20 25.22 33.52
N ALA A 234 7.98 25.18 34.60
CA ALA A 234 7.44 25.14 35.94
C ALA A 234 8.44 25.84 36.86
N ASN A 235 8.45 27.17 36.81
CA ASN A 235 8.84 28.03 37.92
C ASN A 235 8.50 29.47 37.55
N TYR A 236 7.22 29.82 37.63
CA TYR A 236 6.86 31.15 38.11
C TYR A 236 5.50 31.08 38.82
N LEU A 237 5.52 31.67 40.02
CA LEU A 237 4.41 32.00 40.94
C LEU A 237 3.93 30.91 41.91
N HIS A 238 4.47 30.97 43.13
CA HIS A 238 3.62 31.39 44.25
C HIS A 238 4.37 32.32 45.20
N LEU A 239 3.81 33.51 45.37
CA LEU A 239 4.14 34.55 46.32
C LEU A 239 3.65 34.20 47.74
N ASP A 240 4.40 34.75 48.70
CA ASP A 240 4.01 35.33 50.00
C ASP A 240 3.66 34.49 51.25
N SER A 241 4.44 34.83 52.29
CA SER A 241 4.08 35.19 53.67
C SER A 241 4.03 34.17 54.82
N SER A 242 4.63 34.63 55.93
CA SER A 242 4.34 34.38 57.35
C SER A 242 5.15 33.30 58.11
N HIS A 243 6.31 33.68 58.68
CA HIS A 243 6.49 34.06 60.10
C HIS A 243 7.94 34.45 60.39
#